data_AF-A0A7C5QUX1-F1
#
_entry.id   AF-A0A7C5QUX1-F1
#
_cell.length_a   1.000
_cell.length_b   1.000
_cell.length_c   1.000
_cell.angle_alpha   90.00
_cell.angle_beta   90.00
_cell.angle_gamma   90.00
#
_symmetry.space_group_name_H-M   'P 1'
#
loop_
_entity.id
_entity.type
_entity.pdbx_description
1 polymer ?
#
loop_
_entity_poly.entity_id
_entity_poly.type
_entity_poly.pdbx_seq_one_letter_code
_entity_poly.pdbx_strand_id
1 'polypeptide(L)' 'ADPGTIRAEYALSLGENSAHGSDSDASAAREIAFFFSEDEIVG' A
#
# COMPACT_ATOMS: atom_id res chain seq x y z
N ALA A 1 -6.76 -13.69 4.73
CA ALA A 1 -5.94 -13.35 3.55
C ALA A 1 -5.64 -14.65 2.83
N ASP A 2 -5.69 -14.66 1.51
CA ASP A 2 -5.54 -15.90 0.75
C ASP A 2 -4.08 -16.39 0.77
N PRO A 3 -3.84 -17.71 0.65
CA PRO A 3 -2.49 -18.26 0.62
C PRO A 3 -1.61 -17.60 -0.46
N GLY A 4 -0.35 -17.30 -0.12
CA GLY A 4 0.60 -16.65 -1.02
C GLY A 4 0.50 -15.13 -1.09
N THR A 5 -0.41 -14.50 -0.32
CA THR A 5 -0.45 -13.03 -0.20
C THR A 5 0.50 -12.54 0.90
N ILE A 6 1.02 -11.31 0.76
CA ILE A 6 1.91 -10.66 1.76
C ILE A 6 1.31 -10.74 3.18
N ARG A 7 0.00 -10.46 3.31
CA ARG A 7 -0.69 -10.50 4.60
C ARG A 7 -0.84 -11.91 5.15
N ALA A 8 -0.97 -12.92 4.30
CA ALA A 8 -1.03 -14.31 4.76
C ALA A 8 0.34 -14.81 5.25
N GLU A 9 1.43 -14.32 4.64
CA GLU A 9 2.79 -14.76 4.96
C GLU A 9 3.41 -13.99 6.14
N TYR A 10 3.07 -12.70 6.33
CA TYR A 10 3.85 -11.82 7.19
C TYR A 10 3.05 -11.03 8.25
N ALA A 11 1.73 -11.07 8.27
CA ALA A 11 0.94 -10.32 9.26
C ALA A 11 1.01 -10.97 10.65
N LEU A 12 1.15 -10.15 11.70
CA LEU A 12 1.11 -10.60 13.09
C LEU A 12 -0.29 -10.47 13.70
N SER A 13 -1.04 -9.47 13.27
CA SER A 13 -2.39 -9.18 13.73
C SER A 13 -3.16 -8.37 12.68
N LEU A 14 -4.42 -8.03 12.97
CA LEU A 14 -5.20 -7.18 12.06
C LEU A 14 -4.60 -5.77 11.93
N GLY A 15 -4.06 -5.23 13.02
CA GLY A 15 -3.41 -3.91 13.05
C GLY A 15 -1.96 -3.97 12.52
N GLU A 16 -1.26 -5.07 12.78
CA GLU A 16 0.12 -5.29 12.31
C GLU A 16 0.10 -6.19 11.07
N ASN A 17 -0.46 -5.67 9.98
CA ASN A 17 -0.77 -6.42 8.76
C ASN A 17 0.24 -6.20 7.60
N SER A 18 1.47 -5.83 7.95
CA SER A 18 2.66 -5.75 7.09
C SER A 18 2.68 -4.64 6.04
N ALA A 19 1.60 -4.41 5.28
CA ALA A 19 1.58 -3.46 4.18
C ALA A 19 0.22 -2.78 3.97
N HIS A 20 0.30 -1.51 3.55
CA HIS A 20 -0.81 -0.73 3.01
C HIS A 20 -0.86 -0.83 1.49
N GLY A 21 -2.06 -0.70 0.92
CA GLY A 21 -2.27 -0.56 -0.52
C GLY A 21 -3.54 0.24 -0.75
N SER A 22 -3.50 1.18 -1.68
CA SER A 22 -4.65 2.04 -2.00
C SER A 22 -5.83 1.19 -2.48
N ASP A 23 -7.04 1.53 -2.03
CA ASP A 23 -8.25 0.74 -2.25
C ASP A 23 -9.04 1.12 -3.52
N SER A 24 -8.62 2.19 -4.21
CA SER A 24 -9.23 2.69 -5.44
C SER A 24 -8.28 3.62 -6.18
N ASP A 25 -8.53 3.86 -7.48
CA ASP A 25 -7.78 4.81 -8.30
C ASP A 25 -7.83 6.22 -7.70
N ALA A 26 -8.98 6.61 -7.15
CA ALA A 26 -9.15 7.91 -6.50
C ALA A 26 -8.30 8.02 -5.22
N SER A 27 -8.22 6.96 -4.40
CA SER A 27 -7.34 6.91 -3.23
C SER A 27 -5.87 6.89 -3.63
N ALA A 28 -5.51 6.12 -4.65
CA ALA A 28 -4.14 6.07 -5.17
C ALA A 28 -3.67 7.45 -5.62
N ALA A 29 -4.46 8.18 -6.42
CA ALA A 29 -4.10 9.52 -6.87
C ALA A 29 -3.87 10.50 -5.71
N ARG A 30 -4.68 10.42 -4.65
CA ARG A 30 -4.53 11.26 -3.46
C ARG A 30 -3.30 10.87 -2.62
N GLU A 31 -3.09 9.58 -2.41
CA GLU A 31 -1.99 9.06 -1.58
C GLU A 31 -0.64 9.27 -2.25
N ILE A 32 -0.54 9.06 -3.56
CA ILE A 32 0.69 9.31 -4.33
C ILE A 32 1.12 10.78 -4.17
N ALA A 33 0.20 11.72 -4.40
CA ALA A 33 0.48 13.16 -4.25
C ALA A 33 0.74 13.59 -2.80
N PHE A 34 0.29 12.81 -1.82
CA PHE A 34 0.58 13.07 -0.41
C PHE A 34 2.00 12.65 -0.03
N PHE A 35 2.49 11.54 -0.55
CA PHE A 35 3.81 10.98 -0.18
C PHE A 35 4.95 11.41 -1.09
N PHE A 36 4.66 11.74 -2.35
CA PHE A 36 5.67 12.07 -3.35
C PHE A 36 5.30 13.36 -4.09
N SER A 37 6.29 14.24 -4.24
CA SER A 37 6.23 15.32 -5.23
C SER A 37 6.43 14.78 -6.65
N GLU A 38 6.05 15.57 -7.65
CA GLU A 38 6.16 15.17 -9.06
C GLU A 38 7.61 14.84 -9.46
N ASP A 39 8.60 15.54 -8.87
CA ASP A 39 10.03 15.34 -9.16
C ASP A 39 10.63 14.09 -8.49
N GLU A 40 9.94 13.46 -7.55
CA GLU A 40 10.40 12.23 -6.85
C GLU A 40 10.02 10.96 -7.61
N ILE A 41 9.11 11.04 -8.59
CA ILE A 41 8.72 9.91 -9.43
C ILE A 41 9.62 9.88 -10.66
N VAL A 42 10.64 9.02 -10.62
CA VAL A 42 11.67 8.91 -11.65
C VAL A 42 11.71 7.50 -12.27
N GLY A 43 12.06 7.42 -13.55
CA GLY A 43 12.17 6.16 -14.31
C GLY A 43 12.25 6.36 -15.81
#